data_AF-A0A972X6B7-F1
#
_entry.id   AF-A0A972X6B7-F1
#
_cell.length_a   1.000
_cell.length_b   1.000
_cell.length_c   1.000
_cell.angle_alpha   90.00
_cell.angle_beta   90.00
_cell.angle_gamma   90.00
#
_symmetry.space_group_name_H-M   'P 1'
#
loop_
_entity.id
_entity.type
_entity.pdbx_description
1 polymer ?
#
loop_
_entity_poly.entity_id
_entity_poly.type
_entity_poly.pdbx_seq_one_letter_code
_entity_poly.pdbx_strand_id
1 'polypeptide(L)'
;STSVMDYIPVNIVPKGKTQGDFYTAKLGPYDLWAIEYGYKPIAAGTPEAELPELEKIAGRSGEPALAYATDEETEFGDPDPLSNRFDLGNDPLEFARSRAELVAQVMPLIVDRMTTKNEGYERVRQAFGVLLAAHGQAMYTASRLVGGLHSSRSHKGDANAPAPFRVVSAQQQRDSLTLLEQQMFTAKPFTFSPDLYNQLVATRWMHWGSNRPDREDYPVHDVILLWQGRVLGRLLNPLTLERIRDSELKVPADQDAFSTAELLDRLTKSILSEVDGTGAGDYTVRKPAIGSLRRSLQRLYVSRLSTLTMGNMGTSGTSPDAQAIAAAQLRSLDVRIGTLLAKNDVKLDDYSRAHLGEMQARIRKVLDASLELPGP
;
A
#
# COMPACT_ATOMS: atom_id res chain seq x y z
N SER A 1 6.86 0.91 19.27
CA SER A 1 7.88 0.42 20.23
C SER A 1 8.76 -0.59 19.53
N THR A 2 9.97 -0.86 20.00
CA THR A 2 10.74 -2.03 19.52
C THR A 2 10.84 -3.02 20.68
N SER A 3 10.25 -4.20 20.48
CA SER A 3 10.21 -5.31 21.43
C SER A 3 10.89 -6.53 20.80
N VAL A 4 11.45 -7.44 21.60
CA VAL A 4 11.93 -8.73 21.08
C VAL A 4 10.80 -9.64 20.58
N MET A 5 9.55 -9.32 20.89
CA MET A 5 8.35 -10.00 20.41
C MET A 5 7.85 -9.47 19.07
N ASP A 6 8.43 -8.38 18.55
CA ASP A 6 7.98 -7.71 17.33
C ASP A 6 8.52 -8.41 16.07
N TYR A 7 7.72 -8.41 14.99
CA TYR A 7 8.09 -8.98 13.70
C TYR A 7 8.92 -7.98 12.88
N ILE A 8 10.07 -7.56 13.40
CA ILE A 8 10.92 -6.55 12.77
C ILE A 8 11.68 -7.09 11.55
N PRO A 9 11.78 -6.33 10.44
CA PRO A 9 12.62 -6.69 9.32
C PRO A 9 14.09 -6.39 9.65
N VAL A 10 15.01 -6.88 8.80
CA VAL A 10 16.43 -6.49 8.90
C VAL A 10 16.55 -4.99 8.69
N ASN A 11 17.19 -4.30 9.64
CA ASN A 11 17.46 -2.88 9.54
C ASN A 11 18.60 -2.62 8.54
N ILE A 12 18.25 -2.38 7.29
CA ILE A 12 19.20 -2.02 6.23
C ILE A 12 18.84 -0.62 5.76
N VAL A 13 19.73 0.33 5.98
CA VAL A 13 19.53 1.71 5.52
C VAL A 13 20.10 1.93 4.12
N PRO A 14 19.54 2.85 3.33
CA PRO A 14 20.12 3.29 2.06
C PRO A 14 21.57 3.75 2.20
N LYS A 15 22.36 3.59 1.14
CA LYS A 15 23.74 4.07 1.07
C LYS A 15 23.78 5.57 1.32
N GLY A 16 24.71 6.01 2.17
CA GLY A 16 24.86 7.41 2.57
C GLY A 16 24.18 7.76 3.90
N LYS A 17 23.38 6.85 4.46
CA LYS A 17 22.89 6.95 5.84
C LYS A 17 23.77 6.12 6.79
N THR A 18 23.82 6.52 8.05
CA THR A 18 24.54 5.76 9.10
C THR A 18 23.80 4.46 9.37
N GLN A 19 24.46 3.32 9.12
CA GLN A 19 23.93 2.00 9.44
C GLN A 19 23.91 1.81 10.97
N GLY A 20 22.73 1.57 11.52
CA GLY A 20 22.56 1.13 12.90
C GLY A 20 22.69 -0.38 13.04
N ASP A 21 22.28 -0.93 14.18
CA ASP A 21 22.22 -2.38 14.38
C ASP A 21 21.24 -3.02 13.41
N PHE A 22 21.62 -4.17 12.84
CA PHE A 22 20.77 -4.91 11.89
C PHE A 22 19.53 -5.54 12.57
N TYR A 23 19.69 -5.91 13.84
CA TYR A 23 18.66 -6.52 14.68
C TYR A 23 18.79 -6.01 16.11
N THR A 24 17.70 -6.01 16.87
CA THR A 24 17.79 -5.76 18.31
C THR A 24 18.52 -6.91 19.00
N ALA A 25 19.47 -6.59 19.87
CA ALA A 25 20.22 -7.57 20.66
C ALA A 25 19.80 -7.59 22.14
N LYS A 26 18.86 -6.73 22.54
CA LYS A 26 18.45 -6.55 23.94
C LYS A 26 16.94 -6.29 24.05
N LEU A 27 16.43 -6.50 25.27
CA LEU A 27 15.08 -6.13 25.64
C LEU A 27 14.86 -4.62 25.47
N GLY A 28 13.72 -4.26 24.89
CA GLY A 28 13.25 -2.89 24.75
C GLY A 28 12.40 -2.43 25.94
N PRO A 29 11.98 -1.15 25.97
CA PRO A 29 11.16 -0.60 27.05
C PRO A 29 9.83 -1.34 27.25
N TYR A 30 9.16 -1.74 26.16
CA TYR A 30 7.92 -2.52 26.25
C TYR A 30 8.16 -3.89 26.91
N ASP A 31 9.24 -4.58 26.54
CA ASP A 31 9.57 -5.89 27.12
C ASP A 31 9.78 -5.79 28.63
N LEU A 32 10.56 -4.80 29.06
CA LEU A 32 10.82 -4.57 30.49
C LEU A 32 9.55 -4.19 31.26
N TRP A 33 8.66 -3.43 30.64
CA TRP A 33 7.37 -3.07 31.23
C TRP A 33 6.44 -4.27 31.38
N ALA A 34 6.32 -5.10 30.34
CA ALA A 34 5.53 -6.32 30.39
C ALA A 34 6.08 -7.31 31.44
N ILE A 35 7.40 -7.43 31.53
CA ILE A 35 8.08 -8.23 32.56
C ILE A 35 7.81 -7.66 33.96
N GLU A 36 7.91 -6.34 34.14
CA GLU A 36 7.61 -5.70 35.42
C GLU A 36 6.17 -5.99 35.86
N TYR A 37 5.20 -5.82 34.96
CA TYR A 37 3.79 -6.10 35.25
C TYR A 37 3.54 -7.57 35.60
N GLY A 38 4.15 -8.50 34.86
CA GLY A 38 3.91 -9.94 35.05
C GLY A 38 4.69 -10.60 36.18
N TYR A 39 5.84 -10.03 36.60
CA TYR A 39 6.81 -10.75 37.44
C TYR A 39 7.42 -9.95 38.60
N LYS A 40 7.14 -8.65 38.74
CA LYS A 40 7.63 -7.87 39.89
C LYS A 40 7.04 -8.44 41.18
N PRO A 41 7.86 -8.84 42.17
CA PRO A 41 7.32 -9.28 43.45
C PRO A 41 6.60 -8.13 44.15
N ILE A 42 5.30 -8.32 44.45
CA ILE A 42 4.50 -7.37 45.22
C ILE A 42 4.24 -7.99 46.59
N ALA A 43 4.64 -7.29 47.65
CA ALA A 43 4.43 -7.76 49.02
C ALA A 43 2.97 -7.50 49.44
N ALA A 44 2.08 -8.44 49.15
CA ALA A 44 0.68 -8.37 49.52
C ALA A 44 0.20 -9.68 50.17
N GLY A 45 -0.82 -9.60 51.04
CA GLY A 45 -1.37 -10.76 51.74
C GLY A 45 -2.40 -11.55 50.92
N THR A 46 -2.95 -10.96 49.86
CA THR A 46 -3.90 -11.59 48.92
C THR A 46 -3.69 -11.03 47.51
N PRO A 47 -4.14 -11.73 46.45
CA PRO A 47 -4.06 -11.23 45.07
C PRO A 47 -4.74 -9.86 44.86
N GLU A 48 -5.87 -9.60 45.51
CA GLU A 48 -6.62 -8.35 45.37
C GLU A 48 -5.84 -7.16 45.94
N ALA A 49 -4.98 -7.40 46.94
CA ALA A 49 -4.15 -6.36 47.53
C ALA A 49 -2.97 -5.95 46.62
N GLU A 50 -2.68 -6.70 45.55
CA GLU A 50 -1.67 -6.33 44.55
C GLU A 50 -2.18 -5.31 43.53
N LEU A 51 -3.51 -5.21 43.36
CA LEU A 51 -4.16 -4.40 42.32
C LEU A 51 -3.66 -2.95 42.25
N PRO A 52 -3.48 -2.20 43.36
CA PRO A 52 -3.03 -0.80 43.27
C PRO A 52 -1.63 -0.64 42.65
N GLU A 53 -0.70 -1.57 42.92
CA GLU A 53 0.64 -1.51 42.33
C GLU A 53 0.63 -2.01 40.87
N LEU A 54 -0.21 -3.02 40.55
CA LEU A 54 -0.43 -3.44 39.17
C LEU A 54 -1.05 -2.34 38.31
N GLU A 55 -2.06 -1.63 38.83
CA GLU A 55 -2.69 -0.47 38.18
C GLU A 55 -1.68 0.64 37.93
N LYS A 56 -0.78 0.91 38.89
CA LYS A 56 0.29 1.88 38.71
C LYS A 56 1.26 1.49 37.60
N ILE A 57 1.62 0.21 37.49
CA ILE A 57 2.48 -0.27 36.39
C ILE A 57 1.72 -0.18 35.07
N ALA A 58 0.47 -0.66 35.00
CA ALA A 58 -0.36 -0.61 33.80
C ALA A 58 -0.68 0.81 33.32
N GLY A 59 -0.82 1.77 34.25
CA GLY A 59 -1.10 3.18 33.96
C GLY A 59 0.00 3.90 33.17
N ARG A 60 1.14 3.24 32.94
CA ARG A 60 2.21 3.68 32.03
C ARG A 60 1.88 3.47 30.55
N SER A 61 0.74 2.84 30.22
CA SER A 61 0.32 2.52 28.85
C SER A 61 0.32 3.71 27.87
N GLY A 62 0.22 4.95 28.38
CA GLY A 62 0.30 6.18 27.60
C GLY A 62 1.72 6.56 27.13
N GLU A 63 2.76 5.91 27.64
CA GLU A 63 4.15 6.14 27.21
C GLU A 63 4.35 5.65 25.76
N PRO A 64 4.88 6.48 24.82
CA PRO A 64 5.05 6.09 23.43
C PRO A 64 5.93 4.84 23.21
N ALA A 65 6.89 4.60 24.12
CA ALA A 65 7.78 3.44 24.06
C ALA A 65 7.09 2.14 24.52
N LEU A 66 5.87 2.21 25.06
CA LEU A 66 5.10 1.08 25.57
C LEU A 66 3.87 0.75 24.70
N ALA A 67 3.76 1.42 23.54
CA ALA A 67 2.70 1.14 22.57
C ALA A 67 2.65 -0.34 22.19
N TYR A 68 1.44 -0.90 22.16
CA TYR A 68 1.16 -2.31 21.98
C TYR A 68 -0.04 -2.55 21.05
N ALA A 69 0.11 -3.53 20.18
CA ALA A 69 -0.95 -4.11 19.37
C ALA A 69 -0.76 -5.63 19.28
N THR A 70 -1.85 -6.36 19.05
CA THR A 70 -1.86 -7.83 18.92
C THR A 70 -1.73 -8.26 17.45
N ASP A 71 -1.47 -9.55 17.20
CA ASP A 71 -1.38 -10.09 15.85
C ASP A 71 -2.69 -9.89 15.05
N GLU A 72 -3.84 -9.98 15.71
CA GLU A 72 -5.18 -9.75 15.13
C GLU A 72 -5.36 -8.30 14.65
N GLU A 73 -4.71 -7.34 15.30
CA GLU A 73 -4.71 -5.93 14.91
C GLU A 73 -3.74 -5.62 13.76
N THR A 74 -3.08 -6.64 13.20
CA THR A 74 -2.27 -6.51 11.99
C THR A 74 -2.98 -7.06 10.75
N GLU A 75 -4.22 -7.54 10.92
CA GLU A 75 -5.00 -8.17 9.86
C GLU A 75 -5.59 -7.17 8.86
N PHE A 76 -6.17 -7.72 7.80
CA PHE A 76 -6.84 -6.92 6.79
C PHE A 76 -8.12 -6.29 7.37
N GLY A 77 -8.24 -4.96 7.28
CA GLY A 77 -9.36 -4.20 7.84
C GLY A 77 -9.01 -3.41 9.10
N ASP A 78 -7.96 -3.80 9.82
CA ASP A 78 -7.50 -3.06 11.00
C ASP A 78 -7.09 -1.63 10.63
N PRO A 79 -7.53 -0.62 11.41
CA PRO A 79 -7.38 0.77 11.02
C PRO A 79 -6.08 1.44 11.48
N ASP A 80 -5.32 0.88 12.42
CA ASP A 80 -4.16 1.59 12.97
C ASP A 80 -2.91 1.39 12.10
N PRO A 81 -2.42 2.42 11.38
CA PRO A 81 -1.25 2.29 10.54
C PRO A 81 0.05 2.00 11.30
N LEU A 82 0.08 2.06 12.62
CA LEU A 82 1.24 1.72 13.45
C LEU A 82 1.27 0.24 13.88
N SER A 83 0.20 -0.52 13.64
CA SER A 83 0.10 -1.94 14.00
C SER A 83 0.52 -2.85 12.84
N ASN A 84 1.80 -2.86 12.47
CA ASN A 84 2.29 -3.62 11.30
C ASN A 84 3.23 -4.74 11.70
N ARG A 85 3.34 -5.72 10.79
CA ARG A 85 4.46 -6.66 10.77
C ARG A 85 5.42 -6.26 9.66
N PHE A 86 6.70 -6.51 9.88
CA PHE A 86 7.77 -6.31 8.91
C PHE A 86 7.99 -4.85 8.48
N ASP A 87 7.72 -3.89 9.35
CA ASP A 87 8.16 -2.50 9.25
C ASP A 87 9.12 -2.11 10.39
N LEU A 88 9.73 -0.92 10.29
CA LEU A 88 10.71 -0.47 11.27
C LEU A 88 10.66 1.04 11.47
N GLY A 89 10.51 1.46 12.72
CA GLY A 89 10.48 2.86 13.13
C GLY A 89 9.11 3.29 13.64
N ASN A 90 8.99 4.57 14.00
CA ASN A 90 7.74 5.18 14.45
C ASN A 90 6.98 5.91 13.32
N ASP A 91 7.55 5.93 12.12
CA ASP A 91 6.98 6.56 10.94
C ASP A 91 6.94 5.54 9.78
N PRO A 92 5.79 4.88 9.55
CA PRO A 92 5.63 3.93 8.45
C PRO A 92 5.87 4.55 7.07
N LEU A 93 5.65 5.87 6.93
CA LEU A 93 5.87 6.58 5.68
C LEU A 93 7.35 6.76 5.40
N GLU A 94 8.13 7.16 6.42
CA GLU A 94 9.59 7.26 6.29
C GLU A 94 10.24 5.89 6.08
N PHE A 95 9.76 4.86 6.77
CA PHE A 95 10.19 3.49 6.50
C PHE A 95 9.96 3.13 5.02
N ALA A 96 8.76 3.42 4.50
CA ALA A 96 8.43 3.13 3.12
C ALA A 96 9.31 3.87 2.11
N ARG A 97 9.58 5.17 2.35
CA ARG A 97 10.52 5.96 1.53
C ARG A 97 11.93 5.37 1.55
N SER A 98 12.44 5.05 2.73
CA SER A 98 13.76 4.44 2.92
C SER A 98 13.88 3.10 2.20
N ARG A 99 12.84 2.26 2.26
CA ARG A 99 12.79 0.99 1.52
C ARG A 99 12.78 1.21 0.01
N ALA A 100 12.00 2.17 -0.49
CA ALA A 100 11.98 2.49 -1.92
C ALA A 100 13.36 2.99 -2.41
N GLU A 101 14.01 3.85 -1.62
CA GLU A 101 15.36 4.34 -1.90
C GLU A 101 16.39 3.20 -1.93
N LEU A 102 16.37 2.31 -0.93
CA LEU A 102 17.25 1.16 -0.86
C LEU A 102 17.09 0.24 -2.08
N VAL A 103 15.84 -0.11 -2.43
CA VAL A 103 15.55 -0.97 -3.59
C VAL A 103 16.05 -0.30 -4.87
N ALA A 104 15.82 1.01 -5.05
CA ALA A 104 16.30 1.74 -6.23
C ALA A 104 17.84 1.74 -6.35
N GLN A 105 18.55 1.76 -5.23
CA GLN A 105 20.03 1.69 -5.20
C GLN A 105 20.57 0.28 -5.45
N VAL A 106 19.88 -0.75 -4.97
CA VAL A 106 20.35 -2.15 -5.03
C VAL A 106 19.95 -2.82 -6.34
N MET A 107 18.78 -2.51 -6.90
CA MET A 107 18.25 -3.16 -8.11
C MET A 107 19.24 -3.14 -9.30
N PRO A 108 19.96 -2.04 -9.60
CA PRO A 108 20.92 -2.03 -10.71
C PRO A 108 22.15 -2.93 -10.49
N LEU A 109 22.43 -3.32 -9.24
CA LEU A 109 23.64 -4.07 -8.86
C LEU A 109 23.40 -5.57 -8.78
N ILE A 110 22.17 -6.05 -8.97
CA ILE A 110 21.82 -7.44 -8.64
C ILE A 110 22.52 -8.46 -9.54
N VAL A 111 22.76 -8.15 -10.80
CA VAL A 111 23.44 -9.06 -11.72
C VAL A 111 24.88 -9.27 -11.25
N ASP A 112 25.60 -8.17 -11.06
CA ASP A 112 27.01 -8.18 -10.63
C ASP A 112 27.19 -8.78 -9.23
N ARG A 113 26.22 -8.60 -8.33
CA ARG A 113 26.31 -9.10 -6.94
C ARG A 113 25.86 -10.54 -6.77
N MET A 114 24.97 -11.04 -7.64
CA MET A 114 24.35 -12.35 -7.48
C MET A 114 24.88 -13.39 -8.47
N THR A 115 25.73 -12.99 -9.40
CA THR A 115 26.42 -13.89 -10.32
C THR A 115 27.94 -13.71 -10.21
N THR A 116 28.67 -14.82 -10.31
CA THR A 116 30.12 -14.82 -10.45
C THR A 116 30.54 -15.69 -11.64
N LYS A 117 31.84 -15.76 -11.93
CA LYS A 117 32.35 -16.57 -13.05
C LYS A 117 31.96 -18.04 -12.85
N ASN A 118 31.30 -18.61 -13.86
CA ASN A 118 30.77 -19.99 -13.91
C ASN A 118 29.51 -20.25 -13.05
N GLU A 119 28.83 -19.23 -12.54
CA GLU A 119 27.50 -19.38 -11.91
C GLU A 119 26.36 -19.03 -12.88
N GLY A 120 25.19 -19.61 -12.64
CA GLY A 120 23.95 -19.28 -13.36
C GLY A 120 23.26 -18.01 -12.83
N TYR A 121 22.18 -17.60 -13.50
CA TYR A 121 21.45 -16.36 -13.19
C TYR A 121 20.25 -16.55 -12.25
N GLU A 122 20.05 -17.75 -11.69
CA GLU A 122 18.89 -18.08 -10.86
C GLU A 122 18.81 -17.18 -9.62
N ARG A 123 19.97 -16.84 -9.04
CA ARG A 123 20.06 -15.93 -7.88
C ARG A 123 19.69 -14.48 -8.25
N VAL A 124 19.89 -14.07 -9.50
CA VAL A 124 19.43 -12.76 -10.01
C VAL A 124 17.91 -12.70 -9.98
N ARG A 125 17.23 -13.74 -10.49
CA ARG A 125 15.77 -13.85 -10.44
C ARG A 125 15.24 -13.79 -9.01
N GLN A 126 15.88 -14.53 -8.09
CA GLN A 126 15.50 -14.53 -6.68
C GLN A 126 15.67 -13.15 -6.05
N ALA A 127 16.83 -12.52 -6.22
CA ALA A 127 17.09 -11.18 -5.69
C ALA A 127 16.13 -10.14 -6.26
N PHE A 128 15.87 -10.17 -7.57
CA PHE A 128 14.88 -9.30 -8.23
C PHE A 128 13.50 -9.44 -7.58
N GLY A 129 13.03 -10.67 -7.38
CA GLY A 129 11.75 -10.95 -6.73
C GLY A 129 11.69 -10.46 -5.28
N VAL A 130 12.75 -10.69 -4.50
CA VAL A 130 12.85 -10.22 -3.09
C VAL A 130 12.81 -8.69 -3.02
N LEU A 131 13.53 -8.00 -3.92
CA LEU A 131 13.55 -6.53 -3.94
C LEU A 131 12.20 -5.95 -4.37
N LEU A 132 11.56 -6.51 -5.39
CA LEU A 132 10.20 -6.10 -5.78
C LEU A 132 9.19 -6.36 -4.66
N ALA A 133 9.28 -7.50 -3.99
CA ALA A 133 8.41 -7.82 -2.87
C ALA A 133 8.62 -6.87 -1.68
N ALA A 134 9.87 -6.53 -1.36
CA ALA A 134 10.17 -5.59 -0.29
C ALA A 134 9.71 -4.16 -0.61
N HIS A 135 9.83 -3.73 -1.87
CA HIS A 135 9.28 -2.45 -2.33
C HIS A 135 7.75 -2.43 -2.22
N GLY A 136 7.09 -3.46 -2.77
CA GLY A 136 5.63 -3.57 -2.72
C GLY A 136 5.07 -3.68 -1.31
N GLN A 137 5.72 -4.44 -0.41
CA GLN A 137 5.33 -4.56 1.00
C GLN A 137 5.43 -3.22 1.71
N ALA A 138 6.51 -2.48 1.51
CA ALA A 138 6.69 -1.15 2.08
C ALA A 138 5.59 -0.16 1.63
N MET A 139 5.21 -0.20 0.35
CA MET A 139 4.10 0.62 -0.17
C MET A 139 2.74 0.15 0.36
N TYR A 140 2.55 -1.16 0.52
CA TYR A 140 1.35 -1.70 1.15
C TYR A 140 1.21 -1.23 2.61
N THR A 141 2.30 -1.21 3.38
CA THR A 141 2.34 -0.64 4.73
C THR A 141 1.98 0.85 4.71
N ALA A 142 2.61 1.66 3.85
CA ALA A 142 2.30 3.09 3.74
C ALA A 142 0.83 3.35 3.39
N SER A 143 0.20 2.46 2.59
CA SER A 143 -1.21 2.60 2.22
C SER A 143 -2.18 2.54 3.39
N ARG A 144 -1.77 2.01 4.56
CA ARG A 144 -2.60 2.00 5.76
C ARG A 144 -2.84 3.37 6.37
N LEU A 145 -1.98 4.35 6.06
CA LEU A 145 -2.17 5.73 6.52
C LEU A 145 -3.45 6.34 5.92
N VAL A 146 -3.81 5.97 4.69
CA VAL A 146 -5.03 6.46 4.03
C VAL A 146 -6.27 5.80 4.67
N GLY A 147 -7.15 6.61 5.24
CA GLY A 147 -8.27 6.13 6.06
C GLY A 147 -7.85 5.51 7.40
N GLY A 148 -6.62 5.77 7.85
CA GLY A 148 -6.07 5.24 9.09
C GLY A 148 -6.61 5.93 10.36
N LEU A 149 -6.66 5.18 11.46
CA LEU A 149 -7.08 5.64 12.78
C LEU A 149 -6.11 5.07 13.81
N HIS A 150 -5.34 5.92 14.48
CA HIS A 150 -4.52 5.48 15.60
C HIS A 150 -5.41 5.04 16.76
N SER A 151 -5.14 3.88 17.33
CA SER A 151 -5.81 3.38 18.52
C SER A 151 -4.92 3.56 19.76
N SER A 152 -5.57 3.67 20.92
CA SER A 152 -4.88 3.70 22.22
C SER A 152 -5.64 2.87 23.24
N ARG A 153 -4.88 2.15 24.06
CA ARG A 153 -5.36 1.36 25.19
C ARG A 153 -5.30 2.09 26.53
N SER A 154 -4.83 3.34 26.53
CA SER A 154 -4.73 4.11 27.76
C SER A 154 -6.08 4.34 28.41
N HIS A 155 -6.14 4.18 29.73
CA HIS A 155 -7.34 4.45 30.49
C HIS A 155 -7.50 5.95 30.74
N LYS A 156 -8.74 6.35 31.01
CA LYS A 156 -9.04 7.72 31.42
C LYS A 156 -8.32 8.01 32.74
N GLY A 157 -7.41 8.98 32.74
CA GLY A 157 -6.63 9.37 33.90
C GLY A 157 -5.19 8.85 33.89
N ASP A 158 -4.84 7.96 32.95
CA ASP A 158 -3.45 7.57 32.73
C ASP A 158 -2.61 8.79 32.32
N ALA A 159 -1.36 8.83 32.79
CA ALA A 159 -0.45 9.92 32.45
C ALA A 159 -0.14 9.89 30.94
N ASN A 160 -0.22 11.05 30.29
CA ASN A 160 0.01 11.23 28.84
C ASN A 160 -0.92 10.39 27.94
N ALA A 161 -2.07 9.92 28.44
CA ALA A 161 -3.02 9.13 27.69
C ALA A 161 -3.54 9.89 26.44
N PRO A 162 -3.25 9.43 25.21
CA PRO A 162 -3.90 9.96 24.04
C PRO A 162 -5.36 9.51 24.01
N ALA A 163 -6.19 10.21 23.22
CA ALA A 163 -7.56 9.76 22.96
C ALA A 163 -7.55 8.32 22.40
N PRO A 164 -8.54 7.47 22.76
CA PRO A 164 -8.61 6.08 22.29
C PRO A 164 -8.56 5.94 20.77
N PHE A 165 -9.09 6.94 20.05
CA PHE A 165 -9.00 7.02 18.61
C PHE A 165 -8.54 8.39 18.16
N ARG A 166 -7.58 8.44 17.23
CA ARG A 166 -7.14 9.67 16.58
C ARG A 166 -7.03 9.44 15.08
N VAL A 167 -7.73 10.25 14.31
CA VAL A 167 -7.66 10.21 12.85
C VAL A 167 -6.23 10.53 12.41
N VAL A 168 -5.69 9.76 11.45
CA VAL A 168 -4.42 10.11 10.80
C VAL A 168 -4.60 11.46 10.12
N SER A 169 -3.70 12.42 10.38
CA SER A 169 -3.87 13.79 9.88
C SER A 169 -4.04 13.83 8.36
N ALA A 170 -4.85 14.76 7.85
CA ALA A 170 -5.11 14.89 6.41
C ALA A 170 -3.80 15.02 5.60
N GLN A 171 -2.82 15.77 6.12
CA GLN A 171 -1.50 15.89 5.52
C GLN A 171 -0.77 14.54 5.41
N GLN A 172 -0.73 13.73 6.48
CA GLN A 172 -0.08 12.40 6.44
C GLN A 172 -0.76 11.46 5.44
N GLN A 173 -2.10 11.52 5.32
CA GLN A 173 -2.83 10.75 4.31
C GLN A 173 -2.44 11.18 2.89
N ARG A 174 -2.35 12.50 2.65
CA ARG A 174 -1.93 13.05 1.34
C ARG A 174 -0.47 12.76 1.01
N ASP A 175 0.42 12.78 1.99
CA ASP A 175 1.84 12.46 1.81
C ASP A 175 2.02 10.98 1.49
N SER A 176 1.25 10.10 2.16
CA SER A 176 1.19 8.68 1.82
C SER A 176 0.68 8.48 0.39
N LEU A 177 -0.45 9.09 0.03
CA LEU A 177 -0.99 8.98 -1.31
C LEU A 177 -0.01 9.48 -2.38
N THR A 178 0.69 10.59 -2.13
CA THR A 178 1.75 11.11 -3.02
C THR A 178 2.88 10.10 -3.20
N LEU A 179 3.32 9.44 -2.13
CA LEU A 179 4.33 8.38 -2.24
C LEU A 179 3.82 7.21 -3.08
N LEU A 180 2.59 6.76 -2.86
CA LEU A 180 1.99 5.64 -3.61
C LEU A 180 1.79 5.98 -5.09
N GLU A 181 1.37 7.21 -5.40
CA GLU A 181 1.28 7.70 -6.77
C GLU A 181 2.63 7.56 -7.47
N GLN A 182 3.71 8.03 -6.84
CA GLN A 182 5.06 8.00 -7.41
C GLN A 182 5.64 6.59 -7.51
N GLN A 183 5.44 5.76 -6.48
CA GLN A 183 6.11 4.47 -6.32
C GLN A 183 5.31 3.28 -6.88
N MET A 184 3.99 3.35 -6.91
CA MET A 184 3.12 2.26 -7.35
C MET A 184 2.33 2.61 -8.60
N PHE A 185 1.90 3.86 -8.75
CA PHE A 185 1.01 4.28 -9.82
C PHE A 185 1.72 5.09 -10.91
N THR A 186 3.00 4.81 -11.15
CA THR A 186 3.71 5.17 -12.38
C THR A 186 4.51 3.98 -12.91
N ALA A 187 5.05 4.08 -14.13
CA ALA A 187 5.96 3.05 -14.67
C ALA A 187 7.42 3.22 -14.20
N LYS A 188 7.77 4.38 -13.64
CA LYS A 188 9.16 4.78 -13.37
C LYS A 188 9.90 3.81 -12.43
N PRO A 189 9.34 3.39 -11.28
CA PRO A 189 9.98 2.42 -10.38
C PRO A 189 10.14 1.02 -10.97
N PHE A 190 9.41 0.71 -12.04
CA PHE A 190 9.35 -0.60 -12.68
C PHE A 190 10.00 -0.62 -14.07
N THR A 191 10.84 0.37 -14.36
CA THR A 191 11.57 0.47 -15.63
C THR A 191 12.93 -0.18 -15.47
N PHE A 192 13.09 -1.37 -16.05
CA PHE A 192 14.34 -2.14 -16.04
C PHE A 192 14.87 -2.35 -17.47
N SER A 193 16.17 -2.62 -17.60
CA SER A 193 16.78 -2.86 -18.91
C SER A 193 16.27 -4.18 -19.53
N PRO A 194 16.15 -4.27 -20.87
CA PRO A 194 15.88 -5.53 -21.54
C PRO A 194 16.87 -6.63 -21.16
N ASP A 195 18.14 -6.28 -20.97
CA ASP A 195 19.19 -7.23 -20.55
C ASP A 195 18.88 -7.85 -19.19
N LEU A 196 18.44 -7.04 -18.22
CA LEU A 196 18.07 -7.58 -16.91
C LEU A 196 16.91 -8.57 -17.03
N TYR A 197 15.86 -8.24 -17.80
CA TYR A 197 14.73 -9.15 -17.98
C TYR A 197 15.14 -10.48 -18.60
N ASN A 198 16.06 -10.47 -19.56
CA ASN A 198 16.57 -11.68 -20.20
C ASN A 198 17.52 -12.49 -19.30
N GLN A 199 17.89 -11.96 -18.13
CA GLN A 199 18.71 -12.63 -17.13
C GLN A 199 17.89 -13.18 -15.95
N LEU A 200 16.56 -13.03 -15.93
CA LEU A 200 15.70 -13.53 -14.84
C LEU A 200 15.35 -15.02 -15.00
N VAL A 201 16.38 -15.87 -15.05
CA VAL A 201 16.25 -17.31 -15.31
C VAL A 201 15.66 -18.05 -14.10
N ALA A 202 14.71 -18.95 -14.36
CA ALA A 202 14.13 -19.84 -13.35
C ALA A 202 15.13 -20.90 -12.87
N THR A 203 15.09 -21.23 -11.57
CA THR A 203 15.81 -22.40 -11.08
C THR A 203 15.19 -23.69 -11.61
N ARG A 204 16.02 -24.61 -12.09
CA ARG A 204 15.61 -25.98 -12.46
C ARG A 204 15.73 -26.96 -11.30
N TRP A 205 16.31 -26.52 -10.19
CA TRP A 205 16.39 -27.31 -8.97
C TRP A 205 15.04 -27.32 -8.27
N MET A 206 14.43 -28.51 -8.15
CA MET A 206 13.21 -28.75 -7.37
C MET A 206 13.59 -29.37 -6.02
N HIS A 207 13.17 -28.74 -4.92
CA HIS A 207 13.22 -29.32 -3.59
C HIS A 207 12.05 -28.80 -2.73
N TRP A 208 11.91 -29.28 -1.50
CA TRP A 208 10.82 -28.92 -0.58
C TRP A 208 10.69 -27.42 -0.28
N GLY A 209 11.69 -26.60 -0.61
CA GLY A 209 11.69 -25.13 -0.48
C GLY A 209 11.74 -24.40 -1.82
N SER A 210 11.67 -25.11 -2.95
CA SER A 210 11.63 -24.52 -4.29
C SER A 210 10.54 -25.17 -5.15
N ASN A 211 9.53 -24.39 -5.50
CA ASN A 211 8.55 -24.81 -6.49
C ASN A 211 9.07 -24.54 -7.89
N ARG A 212 8.81 -25.46 -8.83
CA ARG A 212 8.99 -25.18 -10.25
C ARG A 212 8.02 -24.06 -10.64
N PRO A 213 8.49 -22.98 -11.27
CA PRO A 213 7.58 -21.94 -11.73
C PRO A 213 6.76 -22.46 -12.92
N ASP A 214 5.52 -22.00 -13.03
CA ASP A 214 4.60 -22.37 -14.13
C ASP A 214 5.10 -21.91 -15.51
N ARG A 215 5.96 -20.89 -15.54
CA ARG A 215 6.63 -20.36 -16.73
C ARG A 215 8.12 -20.15 -16.46
N GLU A 216 8.96 -20.48 -17.46
CA GLU A 216 10.42 -20.35 -17.33
C GLU A 216 10.90 -18.90 -17.31
N ASP A 217 10.25 -18.02 -18.08
CA ASP A 217 10.53 -16.58 -18.08
C ASP A 217 9.88 -15.87 -16.87
N TYR A 218 10.21 -14.60 -16.65
CA TYR A 218 9.71 -13.87 -15.48
C TYR A 218 8.40 -13.13 -15.80
N PRO A 219 7.29 -13.37 -15.07
CA PRO A 219 6.02 -12.67 -15.27
C PRO A 219 6.06 -11.24 -14.73
N VAL A 220 6.82 -10.35 -15.37
CA VAL A 220 7.03 -8.97 -14.90
C VAL A 220 5.71 -8.22 -14.72
N HIS A 221 4.81 -8.28 -15.71
CA HIS A 221 3.51 -7.62 -15.64
C HIS A 221 2.67 -8.12 -14.46
N ASP A 222 2.60 -9.44 -14.26
CA ASP A 222 1.73 -10.02 -13.23
C ASP A 222 2.26 -9.72 -11.82
N VAL A 223 3.59 -9.78 -11.62
CA VAL A 223 4.22 -9.48 -10.33
C VAL A 223 4.05 -8.01 -9.95
N ILE A 224 4.23 -7.09 -10.89
CA ILE A 224 4.01 -5.65 -10.63
C ILE A 224 2.53 -5.39 -10.36
N LEU A 225 1.64 -5.95 -11.20
CA LEU A 225 0.20 -5.75 -11.08
C LEU A 225 -0.35 -6.36 -9.78
N LEU A 226 0.24 -7.45 -9.28
CA LEU A 226 -0.09 -8.04 -7.98
C LEU A 226 0.09 -7.01 -6.86
N TRP A 227 1.24 -6.36 -6.78
CA TRP A 227 1.52 -5.37 -5.74
C TRP A 227 0.69 -4.10 -5.90
N GLN A 228 0.57 -3.59 -7.12
CA GLN A 228 -0.33 -2.46 -7.41
C GLN A 228 -1.78 -2.78 -7.00
N GLY A 229 -2.23 -4.02 -7.28
CA GLY A 229 -3.54 -4.50 -6.91
C GLY A 229 -3.76 -4.66 -5.42
N ARG A 230 -2.74 -5.08 -4.65
CA ARG A 230 -2.81 -5.12 -3.18
C ARG A 230 -2.98 -3.72 -2.60
N VAL A 231 -2.21 -2.75 -3.07
CA VAL A 231 -2.29 -1.34 -2.64
C VAL A 231 -3.66 -0.76 -3.01
N LEU A 232 -4.09 -0.88 -4.27
CA LEU A 232 -5.42 -0.43 -4.69
C LEU A 232 -6.54 -1.14 -3.92
N GLY A 233 -6.37 -2.42 -3.61
CA GLY A 233 -7.32 -3.17 -2.82
C GLY A 233 -7.48 -2.67 -1.40
N ARG A 234 -6.45 -2.07 -0.80
CA ARG A 234 -6.56 -1.43 0.51
C ARG A 234 -7.19 -0.04 0.41
N LEU A 235 -6.75 0.77 -0.55
CA LEU A 235 -7.27 2.14 -0.75
C LEU A 235 -8.76 2.16 -1.14
N LEU A 236 -9.18 1.21 -1.98
CA LEU A 236 -10.55 1.12 -2.49
C LEU A 236 -11.42 0.10 -1.73
N ASN A 237 -10.96 -0.39 -0.57
CA ASN A 237 -11.77 -1.29 0.24
C ASN A 237 -12.97 -0.54 0.83
N PRO A 238 -14.19 -1.12 0.88
CA PRO A 238 -15.36 -0.42 1.41
C PRO A 238 -15.17 0.06 2.85
N LEU A 239 -14.55 -0.76 3.72
CA LEU A 239 -14.25 -0.37 5.11
C LEU A 239 -13.24 0.78 5.17
N THR A 240 -12.32 0.90 4.21
CA THR A 240 -11.43 2.07 4.13
C THR A 240 -12.21 3.32 3.74
N LEU A 241 -13.08 3.23 2.73
CA LEU A 241 -13.89 4.37 2.28
C LEU A 241 -14.90 4.82 3.35
N GLU A 242 -15.52 3.88 4.06
CA GLU A 242 -16.38 4.15 5.21
C GLU A 242 -15.62 4.81 6.35
N ARG A 243 -14.42 4.33 6.67
CA ARG A 243 -13.57 4.98 7.69
C ARG A 243 -13.17 6.40 7.31
N ILE A 244 -12.89 6.68 6.02
CA ILE A 244 -12.61 8.04 5.55
C ILE A 244 -13.85 8.91 5.80
N ARG A 245 -15.03 8.45 5.37
CA ARG A 245 -16.31 9.15 5.58
C ARG A 245 -16.60 9.41 7.06
N ASP A 246 -16.43 8.40 7.92
CA ASP A 246 -16.63 8.55 9.37
C ASP A 246 -15.58 9.45 10.02
N SER A 247 -14.37 9.50 9.46
CA SER A 247 -13.31 10.38 9.95
C SER A 247 -13.65 11.85 9.74
N GLU A 248 -14.43 12.20 8.71
CA GLU A 248 -14.95 13.55 8.50
C GLU A 248 -15.86 14.01 9.67
N LEU A 249 -16.55 13.07 10.35
CA LEU A 249 -17.34 13.38 11.56
C LEU A 249 -16.47 13.54 12.83
N LYS A 250 -15.24 13.00 12.80
CA LYS A 250 -14.30 13.03 13.93
C LYS A 250 -13.35 14.22 13.88
N VAL A 251 -13.34 14.95 12.76
CA VAL A 251 -12.56 16.17 12.56
C VAL A 251 -13.52 17.37 12.62
N PRO A 252 -13.23 18.42 13.41
CA PRO A 252 -14.06 19.62 13.44
C PRO A 252 -14.26 20.22 12.04
N ALA A 253 -15.45 20.74 11.75
CA ALA A 253 -15.84 21.18 10.40
C ALA A 253 -14.99 22.35 9.84
N ASP A 254 -14.30 23.08 10.69
CA ASP A 254 -13.37 24.15 10.34
C ASP A 254 -11.92 23.66 10.13
N GLN A 255 -11.66 22.37 10.32
CA GLN A 255 -10.36 21.74 10.11
C GLN A 255 -10.33 20.92 8.82
N ASP A 256 -9.13 20.83 8.25
CA ASP A 256 -8.88 20.09 7.02
C ASP A 256 -9.01 18.58 7.24
N ALA A 257 -9.80 17.93 6.38
CA ALA A 257 -10.06 16.49 6.40
C ALA A 257 -9.82 15.87 5.01
N PHE A 258 -9.26 14.67 5.01
CA PHE A 258 -9.10 13.89 3.78
C PHE A 258 -10.43 13.18 3.47
N SER A 259 -10.91 13.27 2.23
CA SER A 259 -12.23 12.77 1.84
C SER A 259 -12.17 11.64 0.79
N THR A 260 -13.27 10.89 0.69
CA THR A 260 -13.43 9.86 -0.36
C THR A 260 -13.39 10.47 -1.77
N ALA A 261 -13.94 11.68 -1.93
CA ALA A 261 -13.88 12.42 -3.19
C ALA A 261 -12.45 12.75 -3.60
N GLU A 262 -11.64 13.24 -2.65
CA GLU A 262 -10.23 13.56 -2.88
C GLU A 262 -9.44 12.30 -3.29
N LEU A 263 -9.62 11.18 -2.57
CA LEU A 263 -8.96 9.92 -2.87
C LEU A 263 -9.24 9.44 -4.30
N LEU A 264 -10.51 9.34 -4.69
CA LEU A 264 -10.91 8.82 -5.99
C LEU A 264 -10.50 9.75 -7.15
N ASP A 265 -10.55 11.07 -6.93
CA ASP A 265 -10.07 12.04 -7.92
C ASP A 265 -8.56 11.92 -8.15
N ARG A 266 -7.76 11.89 -7.06
CA ARG A 266 -6.30 11.76 -7.14
C ARG A 266 -5.87 10.44 -7.77
N LEU A 267 -6.46 9.32 -7.37
CA LEU A 267 -6.18 8.02 -7.98
C LEU A 267 -6.53 8.01 -9.48
N THR A 268 -7.68 8.55 -9.86
CA THR A 268 -8.08 8.62 -11.27
C THR A 268 -7.10 9.47 -12.07
N LYS A 269 -6.72 10.66 -11.58
CA LYS A 269 -5.77 11.55 -12.26
C LYS A 269 -4.37 10.92 -12.40
N SER A 270 -3.88 10.26 -11.35
CA SER A 270 -2.56 9.61 -11.37
C SER A 270 -2.51 8.38 -12.28
N ILE A 271 -3.51 7.50 -12.17
CA ILE A 271 -3.50 6.22 -12.91
C ILE A 271 -3.87 6.42 -14.39
N LEU A 272 -4.75 7.37 -14.70
CA LEU A 272 -5.19 7.69 -16.06
C LEU A 272 -4.47 8.92 -16.64
N SER A 273 -3.30 9.28 -16.10
CA SER A 273 -2.57 10.50 -16.50
C SER A 273 -2.37 10.64 -18.02
N GLU A 274 -2.23 9.51 -18.72
CA GLU A 274 -2.03 9.47 -20.17
C GLU A 274 -3.30 9.87 -20.95
N VAL A 275 -4.50 9.72 -20.39
CA VAL A 275 -5.75 10.14 -21.04
C VAL A 275 -5.75 11.65 -21.28
N ASP A 276 -5.23 12.42 -20.32
CA ASP A 276 -5.15 13.88 -20.41
C ASP A 276 -3.79 14.36 -20.93
N GLY A 277 -2.71 13.65 -20.60
CA GLY A 277 -1.34 14.05 -20.87
C GLY A 277 -0.77 13.62 -22.23
N THR A 278 -1.46 12.77 -22.99
CA THR A 278 -0.99 12.40 -24.33
C THR A 278 -1.12 13.59 -25.29
N GLY A 279 0.03 14.13 -25.69
CA GLY A 279 0.16 15.23 -26.63
C GLY A 279 0.22 14.78 -28.10
N ALA A 280 0.31 15.76 -29.00
CA ALA A 280 0.44 15.53 -30.43
C ALA A 280 1.68 14.67 -30.74
N GLY A 281 1.55 13.73 -31.69
CA GLY A 281 2.67 12.89 -32.12
C GLY A 281 2.26 11.54 -32.70
N ASP A 282 3.27 10.87 -33.28
CA ASP A 282 3.16 9.54 -33.86
C ASP A 282 3.68 8.47 -32.90
N TYR A 283 2.75 7.75 -32.26
CA TYR A 283 3.05 6.65 -31.37
C TYR A 283 3.13 5.33 -32.12
N THR A 284 3.99 4.43 -31.65
CA THR A 284 4.19 3.11 -32.26
C THR A 284 4.11 2.02 -31.20
N VAL A 285 3.93 0.76 -31.59
CA VAL A 285 3.88 -0.35 -30.63
C VAL A 285 5.17 -0.49 -29.80
N ARG A 286 6.30 0.08 -30.26
CA ARG A 286 7.59 0.10 -29.54
C ARG A 286 7.84 1.40 -28.76
N LYS A 287 7.06 2.45 -29.02
CA LYS A 287 7.02 3.72 -28.30
C LYS A 287 5.55 4.11 -28.11
N PRO A 288 4.80 3.36 -27.28
CA PRO A 288 3.35 3.50 -27.20
C PRO A 288 2.97 4.77 -26.44
N ALA A 289 1.77 5.28 -26.71
CA ALA A 289 1.21 6.39 -25.93
C ALA A 289 0.98 5.98 -24.47
N ILE A 290 0.49 4.76 -24.26
CA ILE A 290 0.26 4.17 -22.94
C ILE A 290 1.07 2.88 -22.85
N GLY A 291 2.08 2.85 -21.98
CA GLY A 291 2.94 1.68 -21.79
C GLY A 291 2.18 0.43 -21.30
N SER A 292 2.69 -0.77 -21.59
CA SER A 292 1.99 -2.02 -21.25
C SER A 292 1.71 -2.19 -19.75
N LEU A 293 2.65 -1.79 -18.87
CA LEU A 293 2.45 -1.83 -17.41
C LEU A 293 1.33 -0.87 -16.99
N ARG A 294 1.24 0.29 -17.65
CA ARG A 294 0.21 1.30 -17.40
C ARG A 294 -1.17 0.82 -17.82
N ARG A 295 -1.30 0.22 -19.00
CA ARG A 295 -2.58 -0.37 -19.46
C ARG A 295 -3.11 -1.45 -18.52
N SER A 296 -2.23 -2.27 -17.93
CA SER A 296 -2.62 -3.27 -16.93
C SER A 296 -3.17 -2.61 -15.66
N LEU A 297 -2.46 -1.61 -15.12
CA LEU A 297 -2.91 -0.85 -13.95
C LEU A 297 -4.23 -0.12 -14.20
N GLN A 298 -4.37 0.54 -15.35
CA GLN A 298 -5.58 1.28 -15.74
C GLN A 298 -6.79 0.35 -15.84
N ARG A 299 -6.64 -0.83 -16.45
CA ARG A 299 -7.70 -1.85 -16.47
C ARG A 299 -8.08 -2.30 -15.07
N LEU A 300 -7.10 -2.59 -14.21
CA LEU A 300 -7.37 -3.02 -12.84
C LEU A 300 -8.11 -1.93 -12.06
N TYR A 301 -7.69 -0.67 -12.18
CA TYR A 301 -8.33 0.45 -11.50
C TYR A 301 -9.76 0.69 -11.99
N VAL A 302 -9.99 0.75 -13.31
CA VAL A 302 -11.34 0.91 -13.87
C VAL A 302 -12.23 -0.25 -13.46
N SER A 303 -11.72 -1.49 -13.47
CA SER A 303 -12.49 -2.65 -12.98
C SER A 303 -12.92 -2.49 -11.52
N ARG A 304 -12.03 -2.02 -10.64
CA ARG A 304 -12.37 -1.79 -9.22
C ARG A 304 -13.37 -0.65 -9.05
N LEU A 305 -13.19 0.44 -9.80
CA LEU A 305 -14.10 1.58 -9.78
C LEU A 305 -15.49 1.18 -10.30
N SER A 306 -15.55 0.32 -11.31
CA SER A 306 -16.80 -0.29 -11.77
C SER A 306 -17.47 -1.15 -10.72
N THR A 307 -16.73 -1.99 -9.99
CA THR A 307 -17.27 -2.78 -8.88
C THR A 307 -17.83 -1.88 -7.77
N LEU A 308 -17.14 -0.78 -7.44
CA LEU A 308 -17.62 0.22 -6.48
C LEU A 308 -18.92 0.87 -6.97
N THR A 309 -18.99 1.29 -8.23
CA THR A 309 -20.20 1.88 -8.81
C THR A 309 -21.41 0.95 -8.78
N MET A 310 -21.21 -0.35 -8.97
CA MET A 310 -22.29 -1.34 -8.92
C MET A 310 -22.66 -1.76 -7.47
N GLY A 311 -21.95 -1.27 -6.46
CA GLY A 311 -22.16 -1.67 -5.06
C GLY A 311 -21.80 -3.14 -4.75
N ASN A 312 -21.17 -3.86 -5.69
CA ASN A 312 -20.98 -5.31 -5.62
C ASN A 312 -19.68 -5.73 -4.89
N MET A 313 -19.42 -5.18 -3.71
CA MET A 313 -18.21 -5.44 -2.90
C MET A 313 -18.49 -6.34 -1.68
N GLY A 314 -19.23 -7.44 -1.87
CA GLY A 314 -19.45 -8.45 -0.82
C GLY A 314 -20.39 -8.01 0.30
N THR A 315 -20.24 -8.61 1.49
CA THR A 315 -21.21 -8.57 2.61
C THR A 315 -21.36 -7.22 3.31
N SER A 316 -20.40 -6.29 3.13
CA SER A 316 -20.43 -4.96 3.76
C SER A 316 -21.04 -3.88 2.86
N GLY A 317 -21.34 -4.20 1.58
CA GLY A 317 -21.77 -3.19 0.60
C GLY A 317 -20.73 -2.09 0.38
N THR A 318 -21.03 -1.12 -0.47
CA THR A 318 -20.25 0.12 -0.62
C THR A 318 -21.17 1.28 -0.26
N SER A 319 -20.71 2.25 0.54
CA SER A 319 -21.51 3.43 0.88
C SER A 319 -22.08 4.12 -0.38
N PRO A 320 -23.38 4.51 -0.41
CA PRO A 320 -23.98 5.19 -1.56
C PRO A 320 -23.20 6.42 -2.04
N ASP A 321 -22.60 7.17 -1.12
CA ASP A 321 -21.77 8.34 -1.45
C ASP A 321 -20.53 7.91 -2.26
N ALA A 322 -19.85 6.84 -1.85
CA ALA A 322 -18.70 6.29 -2.57
C ALA A 322 -19.11 5.72 -3.93
N GLN A 323 -20.29 5.09 -4.05
CA GLN A 323 -20.82 4.62 -5.35
C GLN A 323 -21.08 5.79 -6.30
N ALA A 324 -21.70 6.86 -5.81
CA ALA A 324 -22.02 8.06 -6.59
C ALA A 324 -20.75 8.78 -7.07
N ILE A 325 -19.75 8.93 -6.19
CA ILE A 325 -18.46 9.52 -6.56
C ILE A 325 -17.73 8.63 -7.58
N ALA A 326 -17.72 7.31 -7.39
CA ALA A 326 -17.13 6.38 -8.36
C ALA A 326 -17.80 6.48 -9.74
N ALA A 327 -19.15 6.54 -9.78
CA ALA A 327 -19.90 6.74 -11.02
C ALA A 327 -19.57 8.08 -11.69
N ALA A 328 -19.41 9.17 -10.92
CA ALA A 328 -19.01 10.47 -11.44
C ALA A 328 -17.60 10.43 -12.06
N GLN A 329 -16.65 9.75 -11.42
CA GLN A 329 -15.30 9.54 -11.97
C GLN A 329 -15.34 8.74 -13.27
N LEU A 330 -16.15 7.68 -13.35
CA LEU A 330 -16.36 6.89 -14.57
C LEU A 330 -16.95 7.73 -15.72
N ARG A 331 -17.99 8.54 -15.46
CA ARG A 331 -18.58 9.44 -16.46
C ARG A 331 -17.57 10.45 -16.99
N SER A 332 -16.82 11.08 -16.09
CA SER A 332 -15.75 12.01 -16.47
C SER A 332 -14.68 11.33 -17.33
N LEU A 333 -14.30 10.11 -16.97
CA LEU A 333 -13.30 9.34 -17.69
C LEU A 333 -13.78 8.92 -19.10
N ASP A 334 -15.05 8.52 -19.25
CA ASP A 334 -15.65 8.22 -20.57
C ASP A 334 -15.48 9.37 -21.56
N VAL A 335 -15.82 10.59 -21.12
CA VAL A 335 -15.70 11.81 -21.92
C VAL A 335 -14.24 12.07 -22.30
N ARG A 336 -13.32 12.04 -21.33
CA ARG A 336 -11.89 12.32 -21.56
C ARG A 336 -11.24 11.30 -22.51
N ILE A 337 -11.59 10.02 -22.38
CA ILE A 337 -11.13 8.99 -23.33
C ILE A 337 -11.65 9.29 -24.74
N GLY A 338 -12.92 9.68 -24.86
CA GLY A 338 -13.52 10.06 -26.14
C GLY A 338 -12.80 11.25 -26.78
N THR A 339 -12.46 12.26 -25.98
CA THR A 339 -11.66 13.40 -26.42
C THR A 339 -10.29 12.98 -26.96
N LEU A 340 -9.54 12.14 -26.24
CA LEU A 340 -8.24 11.66 -26.71
C LEU A 340 -8.34 10.84 -28.00
N LEU A 341 -9.33 9.94 -28.10
CA LEU A 341 -9.53 9.10 -29.28
C LEU A 341 -9.92 9.91 -30.53
N ALA A 342 -10.54 11.08 -30.36
CA ALA A 342 -10.96 11.97 -31.44
C ALA A 342 -9.89 12.99 -31.88
N LYS A 343 -8.74 13.07 -31.17
CA LYS A 343 -7.64 13.96 -31.55
C LYS A 343 -6.97 13.49 -32.85
N ASN A 344 -7.04 14.31 -33.89
CA ASN A 344 -6.45 14.00 -35.21
C ASN A 344 -4.91 14.17 -35.23
N ASP A 345 -4.37 15.00 -34.34
CA ASP A 345 -2.94 15.27 -34.18
C ASP A 345 -2.23 14.25 -33.28
N VAL A 346 -2.98 13.27 -32.74
CA VAL A 346 -2.47 12.18 -31.90
C VAL A 346 -2.68 10.84 -32.62
N LYS A 347 -1.62 10.33 -33.25
CA LYS A 347 -1.65 9.00 -33.86
C LYS A 347 -1.26 7.95 -32.83
N LEU A 348 -2.26 7.47 -32.09
CA LEU A 348 -2.10 6.38 -31.12
C LEU A 348 -1.64 5.08 -31.79
N ASP A 349 -0.76 4.32 -31.12
CA ASP A 349 -0.44 2.95 -31.50
C ASP A 349 -1.64 2.00 -31.29
N ASP A 350 -1.62 0.86 -31.98
CA ASP A 350 -2.73 -0.11 -31.97
C ASP A 350 -3.12 -0.57 -30.57
N TYR A 351 -2.15 -0.79 -29.68
CA TYR A 351 -2.44 -1.24 -28.32
C TYR A 351 -3.07 -0.16 -27.46
N SER A 352 -2.59 1.09 -27.56
CA SER A 352 -3.17 2.21 -26.82
C SER A 352 -4.58 2.53 -27.31
N ARG A 353 -4.80 2.55 -28.63
CA ARG A 353 -6.13 2.76 -29.22
C ARG A 353 -7.11 1.67 -28.82
N ALA A 354 -6.74 0.40 -28.97
CA ALA A 354 -7.59 -0.73 -28.58
C ALA A 354 -7.90 -0.73 -27.08
N HIS A 355 -6.91 -0.42 -26.25
CA HIS A 355 -7.09 -0.33 -24.79
C HIS A 355 -8.08 0.77 -24.39
N LEU A 356 -7.93 1.98 -24.94
CA LEU A 356 -8.83 3.10 -24.64
C LEU A 356 -10.26 2.80 -25.10
N GLY A 357 -10.44 2.27 -26.32
CA GLY A 357 -11.76 1.92 -26.83
C GLY A 357 -12.44 0.82 -26.00
N GLU A 358 -11.68 -0.20 -25.61
CA GLU A 358 -12.16 -1.29 -24.76
C GLU A 358 -12.54 -0.81 -23.35
N MET A 359 -11.69 0.03 -22.74
CA MET A 359 -11.95 0.64 -21.44
C MET A 359 -13.20 1.53 -21.48
N GLN A 360 -13.33 2.39 -22.49
CA GLN A 360 -14.51 3.24 -22.68
C GLN A 360 -15.80 2.43 -22.83
N ALA A 361 -15.76 1.36 -23.65
CA ALA A 361 -16.92 0.49 -23.82
C ALA A 361 -17.34 -0.20 -22.52
N ARG A 362 -16.40 -0.62 -21.67
CA ARG A 362 -16.71 -1.17 -20.34
C ARG A 362 -17.31 -0.12 -19.41
N ILE A 363 -16.75 1.08 -19.39
CA ILE A 363 -17.25 2.18 -18.56
C ILE A 363 -18.72 2.45 -18.88
N ARG A 364 -19.08 2.57 -20.16
CA ARG A 364 -20.46 2.79 -20.59
C ARG A 364 -21.40 1.67 -20.13
N LYS A 365 -21.02 0.42 -20.36
CA LYS A 365 -21.82 -0.75 -19.92
C LYS A 365 -22.08 -0.75 -18.41
N VAL A 366 -21.10 -0.35 -17.61
CA VAL A 366 -21.25 -0.28 -16.15
C VAL A 366 -22.18 0.85 -15.75
N LEU A 367 -22.05 2.02 -16.38
CA LEU A 367 -22.92 3.16 -16.13
C LEU A 367 -24.37 2.84 -16.52
N ASP A 368 -24.58 2.19 -17.67
CA ASP A 368 -25.90 1.75 -18.12
C ASP A 368 -26.51 0.73 -17.14
N ALA A 369 -25.75 -0.31 -16.75
CA ALA A 369 -26.20 -1.32 -15.79
C ALA A 369 -26.52 -0.74 -14.40
N SER A 370 -25.77 0.28 -13.95
CA SER A 370 -26.02 0.95 -12.67
C SER A 370 -27.34 1.73 -12.65
N LEU A 371 -27.83 2.17 -13.81
CA LEU A 371 -29.14 2.83 -13.93
C LEU A 371 -30.29 1.82 -13.88
N GLU A 372 -30.04 0.57 -14.28
CA GLU A 372 -31.05 -0.49 -14.34
C GLU A 372 -31.25 -1.25 -13.02
N LEU A 373 -30.27 -1.24 -12.11
CA LEU A 373 -30.42 -1.75 -10.75
C LEU A 373 -31.07 -0.66 -9.88
N PRO A 374 -32.38 -0.72 -9.56
CA PRO A 374 -32.89 0.10 -8.48
C PRO A 374 -32.22 -0.39 -7.21
N GLY A 375 -31.68 0.52 -6.39
CA GLY A 375 -31.16 0.14 -5.08
C GLY A 375 -32.23 -0.62 -4.27
N PRO A 376 -31.83 -1.52 -3.35
CA PRO A 376 -32.74 -2.02 -2.33
C PRO A 376 -33.31 -0.89 -1.48
#